data_AF-A0A6P2CCI4-F1
#
_entry.id   AF-A0A6P2CCI4-F1
#
_cell.length_a   1.000
_cell.length_b   1.000
_cell.length_c   1.000
_cell.angle_alpha   90.00
_cell.angle_beta   90.00
_cell.angle_gamma   90.00
#
_symmetry.space_group_name_H-M   'P 1'
#
loop_
_entity.id
_entity.type
_entity.pdbx_description
1 polymer ?
#
loop_
_entity_poly.entity_id
_entity_poly.type
_entity_poly.pdbx_seq_one_letter_code
_entity_poly.pdbx_strand_id
1 'polypeptide(L)'
;MRPHPDQSARLRREIAAALHAYLREASSLPAEPASHDDSATGWFATAPHRDGPVYGREPWVHMRNVAVESVGPTVVVTFDWNHESGDSTSYLVAMYAPNWDVVTGTDALITKLDLLLDGNSWRDRARPIGGDLYLVVPPDSSSHPRA
;
A
#
# COMPACT_ATOMS: atom_id res chain seq x y z
N MET A 1 -13.02 -4.94 -28.43
CA MET A 1 -13.58 -3.57 -28.42
C MET A 1 -12.87 -2.82 -27.31
N ARG A 2 -12.08 -1.77 -27.63
CA ARG A 2 -11.39 -0.98 -26.59
C ARG A 2 -12.40 -0.01 -25.95
N PRO A 3 -12.42 0.16 -24.63
CA PRO A 3 -13.32 1.11 -23.98
C PRO A 3 -13.02 2.54 -24.42
N HIS A 4 -14.05 3.39 -24.39
CA HIS A 4 -13.93 4.81 -24.73
C HIS A 4 -12.91 5.48 -23.79
N PRO A 5 -12.06 6.42 -24.27
CA PRO A 5 -11.04 7.07 -23.44
C PRO A 5 -11.63 7.72 -22.17
N ASP A 6 -12.79 8.36 -22.28
CA ASP A 6 -13.47 8.98 -21.14
C ASP A 6 -13.98 7.97 -20.11
N GLN A 7 -14.47 6.81 -20.59
CA GLN A 7 -14.92 5.73 -19.72
C GLN A 7 -13.73 5.13 -18.95
N SER A 8 -12.59 4.97 -19.64
CA SER A 8 -11.37 4.44 -19.03
C SER A 8 -10.78 5.43 -18.01
N ALA A 9 -10.83 6.73 -18.29
CA ALA A 9 -10.39 7.76 -17.35
C ALA A 9 -11.31 7.83 -16.12
N ARG A 10 -12.63 7.72 -16.31
CA ARG A 10 -13.59 7.63 -15.21
C ARG A 10 -13.34 6.41 -14.33
N LEU A 11 -13.17 5.24 -14.95
CA LEU A 11 -12.90 3.98 -14.24
C LEU A 11 -11.64 4.07 -13.38
N ARG A 12 -10.56 4.65 -13.89
CA ARG A 12 -9.32 4.84 -13.11
C ARG A 12 -9.50 5.79 -11.92
N ARG A 13 -10.32 6.83 -12.04
CA ARG A 13 -10.68 7.69 -10.90
C ARG A 13 -11.50 6.94 -9.86
N GLU A 14 -12.43 6.08 -10.27
CA GLU A 14 -13.21 5.24 -9.36
C GLU A 14 -12.32 4.22 -8.63
N ILE A 15 -11.36 3.60 -9.32
CA ILE A 15 -10.34 2.73 -8.71
C ILE A 15 -9.47 3.51 -7.72
N ALA A 16 -8.99 4.70 -8.08
CA ALA A 16 -8.19 5.54 -7.18
C ALA A 16 -8.96 5.93 -5.91
N ALA A 17 -10.25 6.28 -6.05
CA ALA A 17 -11.11 6.61 -4.92
C ALA A 17 -11.36 5.41 -3.99
N ALA A 18 -11.58 4.22 -4.56
CA ALA A 18 -11.74 2.99 -3.79
C ALA A 18 -10.45 2.61 -3.04
N LEU A 19 -9.29 2.71 -3.71
CA LEU A 19 -7.98 2.51 -3.07
C LEU A 19 -7.73 3.51 -1.94
N HIS A 20 -8.07 4.78 -2.14
CA HIS A 20 -7.96 5.80 -1.09
C HIS A 20 -8.79 5.43 0.14
N ALA A 21 -10.05 5.06 -0.06
CA ALA A 21 -10.95 4.69 1.02
C ALA A 21 -10.38 3.52 1.83
N TYR A 22 -9.91 2.47 1.14
CA TYR A 22 -9.28 1.32 1.77
C TYR A 22 -8.04 1.71 2.59
N LEU A 23 -7.08 2.42 1.99
CA LEU A 23 -5.82 2.75 2.66
C LEU A 23 -6.05 3.68 3.86
N ARG A 24 -7.00 4.61 3.76
CA ARG A 24 -7.38 5.49 4.87
C ARG A 24 -7.95 4.69 6.05
N GLU A 25 -8.80 3.71 5.78
CA GLU A 25 -9.37 2.85 6.82
C GLU A 25 -8.27 1.96 7.43
N ALA A 26 -7.51 1.26 6.59
CA ALA A 26 -6.46 0.33 7.03
C ALA A 26 -5.36 1.02 7.84
N SER A 27 -4.93 2.22 7.44
CA SER A 27 -3.89 3.00 8.14
C SER A 27 -4.37 3.70 9.41
N SER A 28 -5.69 3.76 9.64
CA SER A 28 -6.25 4.33 10.88
C SER A 28 -6.24 3.35 12.05
N LEU A 29 -6.07 2.06 11.78
CA LEU A 29 -6.05 1.02 12.80
C LEU A 29 -4.72 1.05 13.58
N PRO A 30 -4.74 0.78 14.89
CA PRO A 30 -3.52 0.68 15.68
C PRO A 30 -2.71 -0.56 15.28
N ALA A 31 -1.38 -0.47 15.40
CA ALA A 31 -0.51 -1.63 15.31
C ALA A 31 -0.79 -2.59 16.49
N GLU A 32 -0.65 -3.88 16.25
CA GLU A 32 -0.71 -4.87 17.33
C GLU A 32 0.47 -4.66 18.28
N PRO A 33 0.26 -4.60 19.60
CA PRO A 33 1.35 -4.50 20.56
C PRO A 33 2.25 -5.74 20.41
N ALA A 34 3.57 -5.53 20.34
CA ALA A 34 4.52 -6.62 20.29
C ALA A 34 4.29 -7.55 21.50
N SER A 35 3.85 -8.79 21.22
CA SER A 35 3.59 -9.80 22.25
C SER A 35 4.86 -10.04 23.05
N HIS A 36 4.88 -9.64 24.32
CA HIS A 36 5.99 -9.84 25.25
C HIS A 36 6.02 -11.26 25.88
N ASP A 37 5.25 -12.21 25.35
CA ASP A 37 5.21 -13.57 25.87
C ASP A 37 6.04 -14.53 25.01
N ASP A 38 7.31 -14.66 25.37
CA ASP A 38 8.26 -15.70 24.91
C ASP A 38 7.86 -17.13 25.36
N SER A 39 6.69 -17.32 25.96
CA SER A 39 6.27 -18.60 26.55
C SER A 39 5.19 -19.39 25.78
N ALA A 40 4.73 -18.92 24.62
CA ALA A 40 3.73 -19.65 23.82
C ALA A 40 4.37 -20.50 22.71
N THR A 41 5.05 -21.60 23.08
CA THR A 41 5.40 -22.66 22.14
C THR A 41 4.18 -23.54 21.86
N GLY A 42 3.38 -23.19 20.84
CA GLY A 42 2.28 -24.02 20.37
C GLY A 42 1.63 -23.55 19.06
N TRP A 43 1.37 -24.48 18.14
CA TRP A 43 0.83 -24.26 16.78
C TRP A 43 -0.60 -23.69 16.74
N PHE A 44 -1.25 -23.54 17.90
CA PHE A 44 -2.59 -22.99 18.00
C PHE A 44 -2.49 -21.53 18.42
N ALA A 45 -2.40 -20.63 17.45
CA ALA A 45 -2.69 -19.23 17.70
C ALA A 45 -4.11 -19.11 18.29
N THR A 46 -4.23 -18.46 19.43
CA THR A 46 -5.52 -18.15 20.06
C THR A 46 -6.42 -17.47 19.02
N ALA A 47 -7.61 -18.02 18.77
CA ALA A 47 -8.57 -17.42 17.88
C ALA A 47 -8.83 -15.96 18.31
N PRO A 48 -8.93 -15.00 17.36
CA PRO A 48 -9.15 -13.60 17.72
C PRO A 48 -10.42 -13.49 18.57
N HIS A 49 -10.30 -12.88 19.75
CA HIS A 49 -11.44 -12.58 20.59
C HIS A 49 -12.44 -11.76 19.78
N ARG A 50 -13.70 -12.22 19.69
CA ARG A 50 -14.77 -11.56 18.94
C ARG A 50 -15.08 -10.13 19.42
N ASP A 51 -14.60 -9.80 20.62
CA ASP A 51 -14.75 -8.51 21.30
C ASP A 51 -13.38 -7.84 21.59
N GLY A 52 -12.30 -8.32 20.96
CA GLY A 52 -10.94 -7.78 21.12
C GLY A 52 -10.69 -6.51 20.29
N PRO A 53 -9.67 -5.71 20.64
CA PRO A 53 -9.26 -4.59 19.81
C PRO A 53 -8.91 -5.07 18.40
N VAL A 54 -9.39 -4.34 17.39
CA VAL A 54 -9.05 -4.59 15.98
C VAL A 54 -7.72 -3.91 15.69
N TYR A 55 -6.72 -4.69 15.31
CA TYR A 55 -5.41 -4.18 14.89
C TYR A 55 -5.30 -4.14 13.37
N GLY A 56 -4.54 -3.15 12.88
CA GLY A 56 -4.22 -3.04 11.47
C GLY A 56 -3.15 -4.04 11.07
N ARG A 57 -3.16 -4.40 9.78
CA ARG A 57 -2.13 -5.25 9.19
C ARG A 57 -0.96 -4.39 8.72
N GLU A 58 0.24 -4.96 8.78
CA GLU A 58 1.35 -4.48 7.95
C GLU A 58 0.99 -4.55 6.46
N PRO A 59 1.48 -3.62 5.63
CA PRO A 59 2.33 -2.46 5.95
C PRO A 59 1.54 -1.19 6.34
N TRP A 60 0.20 -1.29 6.39
CA TRP A 60 -0.70 -0.14 6.44
C TRP A 60 -0.61 0.67 7.74
N VAL A 61 -0.34 -0.01 8.86
CA VAL A 61 -0.25 0.61 10.19
C VAL A 61 0.86 1.64 10.32
N HIS A 62 1.85 1.62 9.44
CA HIS A 62 2.92 2.61 9.38
C HIS A 62 2.61 3.83 8.52
N MET A 63 1.57 3.76 7.68
CA MET A 63 1.23 4.85 6.76
C MET A 63 0.44 5.95 7.46
N ARG A 64 0.72 7.20 7.15
CA ARG A 64 -0.02 8.38 7.60
C ARG A 64 -0.26 9.33 6.43
N ASN A 65 -1.21 10.26 6.59
CA ASN A 65 -1.50 11.31 5.60
C ASN A 65 -1.63 10.78 4.16
N VAL A 66 -2.33 9.65 4.00
CA VAL A 66 -2.46 8.98 2.71
C VAL A 66 -3.29 9.82 1.75
N ALA A 67 -2.82 9.97 0.51
CA ALA A 67 -3.59 10.49 -0.60
C ALA A 67 -3.38 9.61 -1.84
N VAL A 68 -4.42 9.51 -2.67
CA VAL A 68 -4.42 8.69 -3.89
C VAL A 68 -5.06 9.48 -5.02
N GLU A 69 -4.35 9.59 -6.13
CA GLU A 69 -4.77 10.35 -7.30
C GLU A 69 -4.61 9.56 -8.59
N SER A 70 -5.45 9.82 -9.58
CA SER A 70 -5.30 9.26 -10.93
C SER A 70 -4.67 10.28 -11.87
N VAL A 71 -3.52 9.92 -12.46
CA VAL A 71 -2.78 10.74 -13.42
C VAL A 71 -2.59 9.95 -14.71
N GLY A 72 -3.38 10.28 -15.74
CA GLY A 72 -3.35 9.55 -17.01
C GLY A 72 -3.70 8.06 -16.82
N PRO A 73 -2.80 7.12 -17.17
CA PRO A 73 -2.99 5.69 -16.93
C PRO A 73 -2.52 5.22 -15.54
N THR A 74 -2.02 6.12 -14.70
CA THR A 74 -1.35 5.80 -13.44
C THR A 74 -2.26 6.15 -12.25
N VAL A 75 -2.17 5.36 -11.18
CA VAL A 75 -2.61 5.73 -9.84
C VAL A 75 -1.36 6.03 -9.01
N VAL A 76 -1.34 7.21 -8.40
CA VAL A 76 -0.27 7.70 -7.54
C VAL A 76 -0.75 7.64 -6.11
N VAL A 77 0.00 6.97 -5.25
CA VAL A 77 -0.24 6.91 -3.80
C VAL A 77 0.86 7.69 -3.12
N THR A 78 0.50 8.70 -2.32
CA THR A 78 1.43 9.42 -1.46
C THR A 78 1.09 9.15 0.00
N PHE A 79 2.10 8.98 0.84
CA PHE A 79 1.91 8.73 2.25
C PHE A 79 3.16 9.13 3.02
N ASP A 80 2.97 9.47 4.28
CA ASP A 80 4.04 9.58 5.25
C ASP A 80 4.27 8.22 5.88
N TRP A 81 5.53 7.86 6.12
CA TRP A 81 5.88 6.64 6.84
C TRP A 81 6.32 7.00 8.25
N ASN A 82 5.63 6.44 9.24
CA ASN A 82 6.03 6.57 10.63
C ASN A 82 7.22 5.65 10.90
N HIS A 83 8.39 6.22 11.15
CA HIS A 83 9.55 5.48 11.60
C HIS A 83 9.50 5.29 13.12
N GLU A 84 10.07 4.19 13.62
CA GLU A 84 10.25 3.99 15.06
C GLU A 84 11.06 5.12 15.72
N SER A 85 11.87 5.85 14.94
CA SER A 85 12.66 7.01 15.39
C SER A 85 11.84 8.29 15.62
N GLY A 86 10.55 8.31 15.26
CA GLY A 86 9.68 9.49 15.41
C GLY A 86 9.79 10.54 14.30
N ASP A 87 10.73 10.37 13.37
CA ASP A 87 10.80 11.16 12.14
C ASP A 87 9.82 10.61 11.10
N SER A 88 9.20 11.50 10.31
CA SER A 88 8.24 11.14 9.26
C SER A 88 8.81 11.51 7.90
N THR A 89 8.93 10.53 7.01
CA THR A 89 9.38 10.75 5.62
C THR A 89 8.22 10.55 4.66
N SER A 90 8.05 11.43 3.68
CA SER A 90 6.99 11.31 2.68
C SER A 90 7.46 10.46 1.49
N TYR A 91 6.61 9.52 1.09
CA TYR A 91 6.85 8.61 -0.02
C TYR A 91 5.75 8.74 -1.07
N LEU A 92 6.13 8.46 -2.32
CA LEU A 92 5.25 8.39 -3.47
C LEU A 92 5.46 7.06 -4.20
N VAL A 93 4.39 6.36 -4.48
CA VAL A 93 4.37 5.15 -5.32
C VAL A 93 3.49 5.42 -6.53
N ALA A 94 4.02 5.22 -7.72
CA ALA A 94 3.27 5.30 -8.97
C ALA A 94 3.03 3.89 -9.53
N MET A 95 1.76 3.52 -9.73
CA MET A 95 1.37 2.22 -10.26
C MET A 95 0.49 2.36 -11.50
N TYR A 96 0.73 1.53 -12.51
CA TYR A 96 -0.18 1.46 -13.65
C TYR A 96 -1.56 0.98 -13.19
N ALA A 97 -2.59 1.77 -13.49
CA ALA A 97 -3.96 1.47 -13.15
C ALA A 97 -4.50 0.41 -14.12
N PRO A 98 -4.89 -0.78 -13.64
CA PRO A 98 -5.52 -1.78 -14.51
C PRO A 98 -6.82 -1.21 -15.10
N ASN A 99 -7.15 -1.64 -16.32
CA ASN A 99 -8.39 -1.24 -16.99
C ASN A 99 -9.46 -2.33 -16.83
N TRP A 100 -9.64 -2.78 -15.59
CA TRP A 100 -10.64 -3.75 -15.15
C TRP A 100 -11.74 -3.03 -14.36
N ASP A 101 -12.78 -3.74 -13.94
CA ASP A 101 -13.78 -3.18 -13.04
C ASP A 101 -13.15 -2.65 -11.73
N VAL A 102 -13.90 -1.79 -11.02
CA VAL A 102 -13.40 -1.07 -9.84
C VAL A 102 -12.90 -2.03 -8.76
N VAL A 103 -13.59 -3.14 -8.52
CA VAL A 103 -13.23 -4.09 -7.44
C VAL A 103 -11.92 -4.78 -7.79
N THR A 104 -11.88 -5.47 -8.93
CA THR A 104 -10.69 -6.21 -9.37
C THR A 104 -9.49 -5.29 -9.56
N GLY A 105 -9.73 -4.08 -10.07
CA GLY A 105 -8.69 -3.09 -10.27
C GLY A 105 -8.10 -2.55 -8.96
N THR A 106 -8.94 -2.34 -7.95
CA THR A 106 -8.51 -1.89 -6.61
C THR A 106 -7.74 -2.98 -5.90
N ASP A 107 -8.25 -4.22 -5.88
CA ASP A 107 -7.58 -5.36 -5.25
C ASP A 107 -6.18 -5.58 -5.83
N ALA A 108 -6.05 -5.48 -7.16
CA ALA A 108 -4.74 -5.60 -7.81
C ALA A 108 -3.74 -4.51 -7.41
N LEU A 109 -4.20 -3.29 -7.15
CA LEU A 109 -3.34 -2.21 -6.65
C LEU A 109 -2.99 -2.40 -5.17
N ILE A 110 -3.95 -2.84 -4.35
CA ILE A 110 -3.71 -3.22 -2.94
C ILE A 110 -2.62 -4.28 -2.88
N THR A 111 -2.78 -5.40 -3.61
CA THR A 111 -1.80 -6.50 -3.63
C THR A 111 -0.42 -6.03 -4.09
N LYS A 112 -0.33 -5.18 -5.12
CA LYS A 112 0.97 -4.65 -5.58
C LYS A 112 1.65 -3.79 -4.53
N LEU A 113 0.88 -2.92 -3.87
CA LEU A 113 1.41 -2.04 -2.84
C LEU A 113 1.85 -2.83 -1.61
N ASP A 114 1.07 -3.85 -1.23
CA ASP A 114 1.38 -4.78 -0.15
C ASP A 114 2.72 -5.48 -0.37
N LEU A 115 2.87 -6.15 -1.52
CA LEU A 115 4.10 -6.84 -1.90
C LEU A 115 5.31 -5.91 -2.00
N LEU A 116 5.09 -4.66 -2.40
CA LEU A 116 6.16 -3.66 -2.48
C LEU A 116 6.63 -3.25 -1.08
N LEU A 117 5.69 -2.97 -0.18
CA LEU A 117 5.96 -2.36 1.12
C LEU A 117 6.29 -3.38 2.23
N ASP A 118 5.86 -4.64 2.09
CA ASP A 118 6.28 -5.76 2.95
C ASP A 118 7.78 -6.07 2.85
N GLY A 119 8.41 -5.70 1.73
CA GLY A 119 9.83 -5.94 1.52
C GLY A 119 10.71 -4.97 2.30
N ASN A 120 11.62 -5.45 3.15
CA ASN A 120 12.49 -4.60 3.97
C ASN A 120 13.38 -3.59 3.20
N SER A 121 13.55 -3.75 1.88
CA SER A 121 14.49 -2.98 1.05
C SER A 121 13.85 -1.94 0.11
N TRP A 122 12.53 -1.74 0.15
CA TRP A 122 11.90 -0.73 -0.73
C TRP A 122 12.39 0.69 -0.40
N ARG A 123 12.63 0.98 0.89
CA ARG A 123 13.16 2.26 1.37
C ARG A 123 14.57 2.54 0.83
N ASP A 124 15.45 1.54 0.80
CA ASP A 124 16.81 1.66 0.25
C ASP A 124 16.82 1.98 -1.26
N ARG A 125 15.74 1.60 -1.94
CA ARG A 125 15.54 1.83 -3.37
C ARG A 125 14.75 3.10 -3.68
N ALA A 126 14.23 3.77 -2.66
CA ALA A 126 13.55 5.04 -2.85
C ALA A 126 14.54 6.10 -3.35
N ARG A 127 14.05 7.03 -4.16
CA ARG A 127 14.85 8.09 -4.80
C ARG A 127 14.29 9.45 -4.41
N PRO A 128 15.11 10.37 -3.89
CA PRO A 128 14.62 11.71 -3.59
C PRO A 128 14.18 12.41 -4.87
N ILE A 129 13.01 13.05 -4.84
CA ILE A 129 12.47 13.82 -5.97
C ILE A 129 12.29 15.31 -5.66
N GLY A 130 12.73 15.75 -4.47
CA GLY A 130 12.73 17.15 -4.03
C GLY A 130 12.01 17.31 -2.69
N GLY A 131 12.54 18.19 -1.82
CA GLY A 131 12.10 18.27 -0.42
C GLY A 131 12.28 16.94 0.31
N ASP A 132 11.36 16.65 1.23
CA ASP A 132 11.32 15.39 2.00
C ASP A 132 10.50 14.29 1.30
N LEU A 133 10.35 14.38 -0.04
CA LEU A 133 9.56 13.45 -0.84
C LEU A 133 10.44 12.46 -1.61
N TYR A 134 10.13 11.18 -1.46
CA TYR A 134 10.86 10.07 -2.06
C TYR A 134 9.97 9.22 -2.98
N LEU A 135 10.41 9.03 -4.22
CA LEU A 135 9.79 8.11 -5.17
C LEU A 135 10.21 6.67 -4.87
N VAL A 136 9.24 5.80 -4.62
CA VAL A 136 9.41 4.36 -4.52
C VAL A 136 9.16 3.75 -5.88
N VAL A 137 10.17 3.04 -6.40
CA VAL A 137 10.09 2.36 -7.70
C VAL A 137 9.82 0.88 -7.44
N PRO A 138 8.66 0.35 -7.89
CA PRO A 138 8.40 -1.09 -7.81
C PRO A 138 9.49 -1.88 -8.56
N PRO A 139 9.92 -3.05 -8.06
CA PRO A 139 10.83 -3.91 -8.81
C PRO A 139 10.24 -4.22 -10.18
N ASP A 140 11.07 -4.10 -11.21
CA ASP A 140 10.66 -4.30 -12.59
C ASP A 140 10.28 -5.78 -12.76
N SER A 141 9.00 -6.08 -13.01
CA SER A 141 8.52 -7.44 -13.26
C SER A 141 9.10 -8.05 -14.55
N SER A 142 9.90 -7.29 -15.30
CA SER A 142 10.59 -7.71 -16.51
C SER A 142 11.99 -8.31 -16.28
N SER A 143 12.56 -8.21 -15.06
CA SER A 143 13.85 -8.83 -14.75
C SER A 143 13.69 -10.30 -14.37
N HIS A 144 13.29 -11.14 -15.32
CA HIS A 144 13.74 -12.53 -15.30
C HIS A 144 15.23 -12.54 -15.64
N PRO A 145 16.11 -13.17 -14.84
CA PRO A 145 17.43 -13.52 -15.36
C PRO A 145 17.19 -14.43 -16.56
N ARG A 146 17.66 -14.01 -17.73
CA ARG A 146 17.80 -14.95 -18.86
C ARG A 146 18.78 -16.02 -18.38
N ALA A 147 18.24 -17.19 -18.07
CA ALA A 147 19.03 -18.42 -17.98
C ALA A 147 19.57 -18.78 -19.37
#